data_AF-A0A0C5J7S6-F1
#
_entry.id   AF-A0A0C5J7S6-F1
#
_cell.length_a   1.000
_cell.length_b   1.000
_cell.length_c   1.000
_cell.angle_alpha   90.00
_cell.angle_beta   90.00
_cell.angle_gamma   90.00
#
_symmetry.space_group_name_H-M   'P 1'
#
loop_
_entity.id
_entity.type
_entity.pdbx_description
1 polymer ?
#
loop_
_entity_poly.entity_id
_entity_poly.type
_entity_poly.pdbx_seq_one_letter_code
_entity_poly.pdbx_strand_id
1 'polypeptide(L)'
;MTIAAAATQTSNLLGALPLLALLLIAVALFRWNRKSKTTAAPRLAQLEHELDSIRNRILLVTIDNVPGQRIVKTIGYVEALSETEAASDWEYRIAEKDALLRLAQKALGIGANSVVGVRKINANYDQAGSQWRVSRVAYCGTAVVSAN
;
A
#
# COMPACT_ATOMS: atom_id res chain seq x y z
N MET A 1 -53.35 15.63 58.19
CA MET A 1 -51.93 15.30 57.98
C MET A 1 -51.84 14.28 56.87
N THR A 2 -51.37 14.66 55.69
CA THR A 2 -51.10 13.75 54.56
C THR A 2 -49.89 14.30 53.84
N ILE A 3 -48.78 13.55 53.91
CA ILE A 3 -47.48 13.94 53.36
C ILE A 3 -47.46 13.46 51.91
N ALA A 4 -47.26 14.38 50.96
CA ALA A 4 -47.08 14.05 49.55
C ALA A 4 -45.72 13.38 49.35
N ALA A 5 -45.71 12.15 48.83
CA ALA A 5 -44.49 11.47 48.41
C ALA A 5 -44.01 12.06 47.08
N ALA A 6 -42.93 12.84 47.13
CA ALA A 6 -42.25 13.36 45.97
C ALA A 6 -41.56 12.23 45.19
N ALA A 7 -41.81 12.20 43.89
CA ALA A 7 -41.19 11.28 42.94
C ALA A 7 -39.66 11.47 42.92
N THR A 8 -38.91 10.37 42.97
CA THR A 8 -37.49 10.36 42.63
C THR A 8 -37.28 9.29 41.55
N GLN A 9 -37.42 9.70 40.30
CA GLN A 9 -37.19 8.85 39.12
C GLN A 9 -35.74 9.08 38.67
N THR A 10 -34.79 8.37 39.27
CA THR A 10 -33.34 8.53 39.01
C THR A 10 -32.69 7.20 38.69
N SER A 11 -32.93 6.62 37.51
CA SER A 11 -32.16 5.43 37.08
C SER A 11 -32.45 5.04 35.63
N ASN A 12 -32.01 5.83 34.65
CA ASN A 12 -31.86 5.37 33.25
C ASN A 12 -30.76 6.14 32.52
N LEU A 13 -30.47 7.38 32.92
CA LEU A 13 -29.45 8.22 32.29
C LEU A 13 -28.00 7.80 32.61
N LEU A 14 -27.69 7.35 33.84
CA LEU A 14 -26.32 6.95 34.19
C LEU A 14 -25.89 5.61 33.56
N GLY A 15 -26.82 4.67 33.35
CA GLY A 15 -26.52 3.38 32.71
C GLY A 15 -26.29 3.47 31.19
N ALA A 16 -26.82 4.52 30.54
CA ALA A 16 -26.67 4.73 29.11
C ALA A 16 -25.33 5.40 28.73
N LEU A 17 -24.67 6.10 29.64
CA LEU A 17 -23.39 6.77 29.42
C LEU A 17 -22.26 5.85 28.92
N PRO A 18 -21.99 4.67 29.50
CA PRO A 18 -20.93 3.79 29.01
C PRO A 18 -21.24 3.21 27.63
N LEU A 19 -22.51 2.92 27.33
CA LEU A 19 -22.95 2.45 26.01
C LEU A 19 -22.81 3.55 24.95
N LEU A 20 -23.15 4.79 25.31
CA LEU A 20 -23.01 5.93 24.42
C LEU A 20 -21.53 6.27 24.17
N ALA A 21 -20.67 6.14 25.18
CA ALA A 21 -19.22 6.26 25.02
C ALA A 21 -18.64 5.17 24.09
N LEU A 22 -19.05 3.91 24.26
CA LEU A 22 -18.65 2.81 23.37
C LEU A 22 -19.11 3.04 21.92
N LEU A 23 -20.34 3.51 21.73
CA LEU A 23 -20.88 3.87 20.42
C LEU A 23 -20.04 4.98 19.77
N LEU A 24 -19.70 6.03 20.52
CA LEU A 24 -18.87 7.14 20.02
C LEU A 24 -17.46 6.67 19.64
N ILE A 25 -16.84 5.79 20.43
CA ILE A 25 -15.54 5.18 20.10
C ILE A 25 -15.65 4.36 18.81
N ALA A 26 -16.68 3.53 18.68
CA ALA A 26 -16.90 2.73 17.48
C ALA A 26 -17.09 3.61 16.22
N VAL A 27 -17.87 4.70 16.34
CA VAL A 27 -18.07 5.67 15.26
C VAL A 27 -16.78 6.42 14.92
N ALA A 28 -15.98 6.81 15.92
CA ALA A 28 -14.71 7.49 15.71
C ALA A 28 -13.71 6.58 14.98
N LEU A 29 -13.56 5.32 15.42
CA LEU A 29 -12.73 4.32 14.76
C LEU A 29 -13.21 4.03 13.33
N PHE A 30 -14.53 3.94 13.13
CA PHE A 30 -15.11 3.72 11.79
C PHE A 30 -14.87 4.89 10.84
N ARG A 31 -15.03 6.13 11.33
CA ARG A 31 -14.75 7.35 10.55
C ARG A 31 -13.26 7.48 10.23
N TRP A 32 -12.39 7.16 11.19
CA TRP A 32 -10.94 7.14 10.98
C TRP A 32 -10.55 6.12 9.89
N ASN A 33 -11.08 4.90 9.97
CA ASN A 33 -10.84 3.85 8.97
C ASN A 33 -11.43 4.20 7.59
N ARG A 34 -12.56 4.93 7.53
CA ARG A 34 -13.05 5.47 6.24
C ARG A 34 -12.17 6.59 5.70
N LYS A 35 -11.62 7.45 6.57
CA LYS A 35 -10.75 8.56 6.16
C LYS A 35 -9.39 8.08 5.63
N SER A 36 -8.83 7.02 6.22
CA SER A 36 -7.61 6.39 5.70
C SER A 36 -7.84 5.82 4.30
N LYS A 37 -8.96 5.12 4.07
CA LYS A 37 -9.33 4.58 2.75
C LYS A 37 -9.54 5.67 1.68
N THR A 38 -10.17 6.78 2.04
CA THR A 38 -10.44 7.89 1.10
C THR A 38 -9.19 8.65 0.66
N THR A 39 -8.15 8.72 1.50
CA THR A 39 -6.88 9.35 1.13
C THR A 39 -6.02 8.42 0.27
N ALA A 40 -6.18 7.11 0.45
CA ALA A 40 -5.28 6.13 -0.11
C ALA A 40 -5.80 5.50 -1.43
N ALA A 41 -7.11 5.55 -1.68
CA ALA A 41 -7.72 5.27 -2.98
C ALA A 41 -7.20 6.14 -4.15
N PRO A 42 -7.15 7.48 -4.06
CA PRO A 42 -6.67 8.31 -5.17
C PRO A 42 -5.18 8.08 -5.46
N ARG A 43 -4.36 7.86 -4.41
CA ARG A 43 -2.93 7.58 -4.57
C ARG A 43 -2.68 6.26 -5.31
N LEU A 44 -3.45 5.22 -4.98
CA LEU A 44 -3.35 3.95 -5.71
C LEU A 44 -3.77 4.12 -7.18
N ALA A 45 -4.88 4.82 -7.45
CA ALA A 45 -5.34 5.09 -8.81
C ALA A 45 -4.32 5.89 -9.62
N GLN A 46 -3.63 6.86 -8.99
CA GLN A 46 -2.54 7.60 -9.62
C GLN A 46 -1.37 6.69 -9.99
N LEU A 47 -0.90 5.82 -9.08
CA LEU A 47 0.18 4.89 -9.36
C LEU A 47 -0.17 3.89 -10.47
N GLU A 48 -1.41 3.42 -10.49
CA GLU A 48 -1.92 2.55 -11.56
C GLU A 48 -1.94 3.29 -12.91
N HIS A 49 -2.38 4.55 -12.92
CA HIS A 49 -2.35 5.38 -14.13
C HIS A 49 -0.92 5.63 -14.63
N GLU A 50 0.03 5.91 -13.73
CA GLU A 50 1.44 6.11 -14.10
C GLU A 50 2.08 4.82 -14.63
N LEU A 51 1.79 3.67 -14.01
CA LEU A 51 2.21 2.35 -14.51
C LEU A 51 1.63 2.07 -15.90
N ASP A 52 0.35 2.35 -16.12
CA ASP A 52 -0.29 2.16 -17.42
C ASP A 52 0.29 3.09 -18.49
N SER A 53 0.66 4.32 -18.12
CA SER A 53 1.33 5.26 -19.04
C SER A 53 2.70 4.77 -19.50
N ILE A 54 3.40 4.02 -18.64
CA ILE A 54 4.75 3.50 -18.88
C ILE A 54 4.73 2.10 -19.50
N ARG A 55 3.60 1.38 -19.43
CA ARG A 55 3.44 0.01 -19.95
C ARG A 55 3.84 -0.13 -21.43
N ASN A 56 3.59 0.88 -22.25
CA ASN A 56 3.95 0.87 -23.68
C ASN A 56 5.45 1.09 -23.94
N ARG A 57 6.20 1.54 -22.93
CA ARG A 57 7.62 1.88 -23.03
C ARG A 57 8.51 0.78 -22.44
N ILE A 58 8.00 0.04 -21.46
CA ILE A 58 8.76 -1.03 -20.80
C ILE A 58 7.87 -2.21 -20.43
N LEU A 59 8.35 -3.41 -20.74
CA LEU A 59 7.70 -4.65 -20.36
C LEU A 59 8.29 -5.19 -19.05
N LEU A 60 7.45 -5.46 -18.07
CA LEU A 60 7.86 -6.14 -16.83
C LEU A 60 7.36 -7.58 -16.87
N VAL A 61 8.27 -8.55 -16.76
CA VAL A 61 7.95 -9.97 -16.86
C VAL A 61 8.60 -10.76 -15.73
N THR A 62 7.86 -11.70 -15.15
CA THR A 62 8.32 -12.55 -14.05
C THR A 62 9.22 -13.70 -14.48
N ILE A 63 9.16 -14.10 -15.75
CA ILE A 63 10.04 -15.14 -16.33
C ILE A 63 11.33 -14.53 -16.88
N ASP A 64 12.36 -15.36 -17.08
CA ASP A 64 13.71 -14.92 -17.47
C ASP A 64 13.84 -14.56 -18.96
N ASN A 65 12.75 -14.56 -19.71
CA ASN A 65 12.71 -14.18 -21.12
C ASN A 65 11.55 -13.22 -21.41
N VAL A 66 11.55 -12.63 -22.61
CA VAL A 66 10.47 -11.77 -23.07
C VAL A 66 9.59 -12.55 -24.04
N PRO A 67 8.30 -12.79 -23.74
CA PRO A 67 7.41 -13.53 -24.63
C PRO A 67 7.34 -12.91 -26.02
N GLY A 68 7.60 -13.72 -27.05
CA GLY A 68 7.56 -13.28 -28.45
C GLY A 68 8.74 -12.41 -28.90
N GLN A 69 9.71 -12.12 -28.03
CA GLN A 69 10.89 -11.32 -28.37
C GLN A 69 12.18 -12.06 -28.02
N ARG A 70 13.27 -11.70 -28.70
CA ARG A 70 14.62 -12.12 -28.35
C ARG A 70 15.29 -11.03 -27.51
N ILE A 71 16.00 -11.44 -26.46
CA ILE A 71 16.90 -10.55 -25.73
C ILE A 71 18.11 -10.26 -26.61
N VAL A 72 18.27 -8.99 -27.00
CA VAL A 72 19.38 -8.49 -27.81
C VAL A 72 20.56 -8.10 -26.94
N LYS A 73 20.29 -7.54 -25.75
CA LYS A 73 21.33 -7.09 -24.82
C LYS A 73 20.85 -7.17 -23.38
N THR A 74 21.70 -7.69 -22.51
CA THR A 74 21.51 -7.61 -21.05
C THR A 74 22.19 -6.34 -20.54
N ILE A 75 21.45 -5.48 -19.85
CA ILE A 75 21.99 -4.25 -19.25
C ILE A 75 22.51 -4.55 -17.84
N GLY A 76 21.71 -5.23 -17.02
CA GLY A 76 22.15 -5.65 -15.68
C GLY A 76 21.02 -5.77 -14.67
N TYR A 77 21.39 -6.03 -13.42
CA TYR A 77 20.45 -6.14 -12.30
C TYR A 77 19.84 -4.79 -11.95
N VAL A 78 18.53 -4.77 -11.76
CA VAL A 78 17.78 -3.61 -11.28
C VAL A 78 16.95 -3.98 -10.08
N GLU A 79 16.90 -3.05 -9.13
CA GLU A 79 16.12 -3.16 -7.91
C GLU A 79 15.54 -1.79 -7.56
N ALA A 80 14.32 -1.80 -7.04
CA ALA A 80 13.65 -0.63 -6.52
C ALA A 80 12.87 -0.95 -5.25
N LEU A 81 12.94 -0.04 -4.29
CA LEU A 81 12.18 -0.07 -3.06
C LEU A 81 11.06 0.96 -3.12
N SER A 82 9.94 0.63 -2.48
CA SER A 82 8.88 1.59 -2.18
C SER A 82 9.35 2.66 -1.20
N GLU A 83 8.88 3.89 -1.41
CA GLU A 83 9.01 4.97 -0.44
C GLU A 83 8.04 4.82 0.72
N THR A 84 6.88 4.20 0.45
CA THR A 84 5.84 4.02 1.45
C THR A 84 6.18 2.85 2.35
N GLU A 85 6.31 3.14 3.64
CA GLU A 85 6.32 2.14 4.70
C GLU A 85 4.90 1.62 4.92
N ALA A 86 4.72 0.30 4.83
CA ALA A 86 3.42 -0.33 5.00
C ALA A 86 3.26 -0.90 6.41
N ALA A 87 2.27 -0.38 7.14
CA ALA A 87 1.79 -0.92 8.42
C ALA A 87 0.39 -1.55 8.27
N SER A 88 -0.25 -1.37 7.13
CA SER A 88 -1.57 -1.92 6.79
C SER A 88 -1.61 -2.52 5.37
N ASP A 89 -2.58 -3.40 5.12
CA ASP A 89 -2.77 -4.04 3.80
C ASP A 89 -2.95 -3.03 2.67
N TRP A 90 -3.60 -1.89 2.95
CA TRP A 90 -3.83 -0.88 1.93
C TRP A 90 -2.55 -0.11 1.59
N GLU A 91 -1.75 0.25 2.60
CA GLU A 91 -0.43 0.84 2.38
C GLU A 91 0.50 -0.15 1.68
N TYR A 92 0.37 -1.44 1.96
CA TYR A 92 1.12 -2.48 1.25
C TYR A 92 0.83 -2.49 -0.25
N ARG A 93 -0.44 -2.36 -0.64
CA ARG A 93 -0.82 -2.27 -2.07
C ARG A 93 -0.24 -1.02 -2.75
N ILE A 94 -0.23 0.12 -2.05
CA ILE A 94 0.40 1.35 -2.54
C ILE A 94 1.90 1.15 -2.70
N ALA A 95 2.55 0.59 -1.68
CA ALA A 95 3.98 0.29 -1.69
C ALA A 95 4.35 -0.67 -2.84
N GLU A 96 3.52 -1.68 -3.11
CA GLU A 96 3.75 -2.62 -4.21
C GLU A 96 3.74 -1.92 -5.59
N LYS A 97 2.75 -1.06 -5.85
CA LYS A 97 2.65 -0.31 -7.10
C LYS A 97 3.76 0.73 -7.25
N ASP A 98 4.09 1.43 -6.17
CA ASP A 98 5.19 2.40 -6.13
C ASP A 98 6.54 1.73 -6.43
N ALA A 99 6.83 0.58 -5.81
CA ALA A 99 8.06 -0.17 -6.07
C ALA A 99 8.16 -0.64 -7.53
N LEU A 100 7.06 -1.14 -8.12
CA LEU A 100 7.02 -1.54 -9.54
C LEU A 100 7.23 -0.36 -10.48
N LEU A 101 6.60 0.77 -10.19
CA LEU A 101 6.75 1.99 -10.98
C LEU A 101 8.20 2.48 -10.96
N ARG A 102 8.82 2.51 -9.78
CA ARG A 102 10.24 2.88 -9.63
C ARG A 102 11.17 1.92 -10.34
N LEU A 103 10.88 0.62 -10.29
CA LEU A 103 11.65 -0.38 -11.03
C LEU A 103 11.61 -0.10 -12.53
N ALA A 104 10.40 0.15 -13.06
CA ALA A 104 10.18 0.48 -14.47
C ALA A 104 10.90 1.78 -14.87
N GLN A 105 10.77 2.84 -14.07
CA GLN A 105 11.43 4.13 -14.31
C GLN A 105 12.96 4.00 -14.28
N LYS A 106 13.50 3.24 -13.31
CA LYS A 106 14.94 2.99 -13.20
C LYS A 106 15.47 2.20 -14.40
N ALA A 107 14.75 1.16 -14.82
CA ALA A 107 15.11 0.36 -15.99
C ALA A 107 15.04 1.19 -17.29
N LEU A 108 14.01 2.03 -17.46
CA LEU A 108 13.94 3.00 -18.57
C LEU A 108 15.11 3.99 -18.54
N GLY A 109 15.46 4.51 -17.37
CA GLY A 109 16.54 5.48 -17.19
C GLY A 109 17.92 4.94 -17.58
N ILE A 110 18.12 3.62 -17.51
CA ILE A 110 19.36 2.96 -17.97
C ILE A 110 19.27 2.42 -19.40
N GLY A 111 18.20 2.75 -20.13
CA GLY A 111 18.02 2.39 -21.54
C GLY A 111 17.43 0.99 -21.78
N ALA A 112 16.83 0.36 -20.78
CA ALA A 112 16.12 -0.90 -20.95
C ALA A 112 14.72 -0.67 -21.53
N ASN A 113 14.23 -1.63 -22.34
CA ASN A 113 12.84 -1.68 -22.77
C ASN A 113 12.07 -2.88 -22.17
N SER A 114 12.77 -3.73 -21.42
CA SER A 114 12.18 -4.86 -20.70
C SER A 114 12.93 -5.14 -19.40
N VAL A 115 12.21 -5.64 -18.40
CA VAL A 115 12.78 -6.24 -17.19
C VAL A 115 12.25 -7.66 -17.07
N VAL A 116 13.16 -8.63 -17.05
CA VAL A 116 12.86 -10.06 -16.92
C VAL A 116 13.19 -10.56 -15.53
N GLY A 117 12.63 -11.71 -15.15
CA GLY A 117 12.86 -12.32 -13.84
C GLY A 117 12.37 -11.45 -12.68
N VAL A 118 11.33 -10.63 -12.92
CA VAL A 118 10.78 -9.71 -11.91
C VAL A 118 10.25 -10.51 -10.73
N ARG A 119 10.80 -10.26 -9.55
CA ARG A 119 10.39 -10.90 -8.31
C ARG A 119 10.33 -9.89 -7.17
N LYS A 120 9.40 -10.14 -6.24
CA LYS A 120 9.30 -9.39 -5.00
C LYS A 120 10.36 -9.87 -4.03
N ILE A 121 11.07 -8.92 -3.43
CA ILE A 121 11.98 -9.13 -2.32
C ILE A 121 11.44 -8.31 -1.14
N ASN A 122 11.07 -8.97 -0.03
CA ASN A 122 10.50 -8.27 1.11
C ASN A 122 11.63 -7.69 1.97
N ALA A 123 11.54 -6.41 2.31
CA ALA A 123 12.46 -5.76 3.23
C ALA A 123 11.69 -5.42 4.52
N ASN A 124 11.76 -6.32 5.50
CA ASN A 124 11.16 -6.13 6.81
C ASN A 124 12.23 -5.61 7.77
N TYR A 125 11.98 -4.49 8.44
CA TYR A 125 12.90 -3.96 9.43
C TYR A 125 12.14 -3.53 10.69
N ASP A 126 12.77 -3.71 11.83
CA ASP A 126 12.24 -3.23 13.10
C ASP A 126 12.50 -1.72 13.18
N GLN A 127 11.43 -0.93 13.28
CA GLN A 127 11.55 0.50 13.43
C GLN A 127 12.12 0.81 14.81
N ALA A 128 13.25 1.54 14.88
CA ALA A 128 13.90 1.87 16.15
C ALA A 128 12.91 2.55 17.12
N GLY A 129 12.65 1.91 18.26
CA GLY A 129 11.71 2.38 19.28
C GLY A 129 10.27 1.85 19.17
N SER A 130 9.95 0.98 18.20
CA SER A 130 8.64 0.35 18.05
C SER A 130 8.77 -1.16 17.85
N GLN A 131 7.99 -1.95 18.57
CA GLN A 131 7.86 -3.40 18.33
C GLN A 131 6.99 -3.74 17.11
N TRP A 132 6.43 -2.71 16.43
CA TRP A 132 5.57 -2.90 15.28
C TRP A 132 6.41 -3.09 14.03
N ARG A 133 6.18 -4.21 13.32
CA ARG A 133 6.89 -4.54 12.08
C ARG A 133 6.40 -3.64 10.97
N VAL A 134 7.30 -2.82 10.43
CA VAL A 134 7.05 -2.03 9.23
C VAL A 134 7.68 -2.76 8.05
N SER A 135 6.90 -2.92 6.97
CA SER A 135 7.37 -3.61 5.77
C SER A 135 7.57 -2.62 4.64
N ARG A 136 8.73 -2.64 4.00
CA ARG A 136 8.94 -2.01 2.69
C ARG A 136 8.89 -3.07 1.61
N VAL A 137 8.13 -2.79 0.56
CA VAL A 137 8.09 -3.65 -0.62
C VAL A 137 9.25 -3.29 -1.52
N ALA A 138 10.01 -4.29 -1.95
CA ALA A 138 11.05 -4.13 -2.94
C ALA A 138 10.85 -5.14 -4.07
N TYR A 139 11.20 -4.73 -5.29
CA TYR A 139 11.20 -5.60 -6.46
C TYR A 139 12.56 -5.55 -7.12
N CYS A 140 12.94 -6.68 -7.71
CA CYS A 140 14.14 -6.77 -8.51
C CYS A 140 13.94 -7.62 -9.76
N GLY A 141 14.87 -7.47 -10.70
CA GLY A 141 14.90 -8.20 -11.95
C GLY A 141 16.14 -7.85 -12.77
N THR A 142 16.17 -8.29 -14.01
CA THR A 142 17.26 -8.01 -14.95
C THR A 142 16.75 -7.11 -16.06
N ALA A 143 17.32 -5.92 -16.17
CA ALA A 143 17.05 -4.97 -17.23
C ALA A 143 17.70 -5.44 -18.54
N VAL A 144 16.91 -5.50 -19.60
CA VAL A 144 17.33 -5.98 -20.91
C VAL A 144 16.78 -5.10 -22.03
N VAL A 145 17.43 -5.20 -23.19
CA VAL A 145 16.90 -4.73 -24.47
C VAL A 145 16.43 -5.95 -25.24
N SER A 146 15.13 -6.00 -25.56
CA SER A 146 14.51 -7.04 -26.36
C SER A 146 13.99 -6.48 -27.69
N ALA A 147 14.00 -7.32 -28.73
CA ALA A 147 13.48 -7.01 -30.05
C ALA A 147 12.79 -8.25 -30.64
N ASN A 148 11.79 -8.03 -31.51
CA ASN A 148 11.18 -9.09 -32.30
C ASN A 148 12.11 -9.54 -33.42
#